data_AF-A0A2W4QTA7-F1
#
_entry.id   AF-A0A2W4QTA7-F1
#
_cell.length_a   1.000
_cell.length_b   1.000
_cell.length_c   1.000
_cell.angle_alpha   90.00
_cell.angle_beta   90.00
_cell.angle_gamma   90.00
#
_symmetry.space_group_name_H-M   'P 1'
#
loop_
_entity.id
_entity.type
_entity.pdbx_description
1 polymer ?
#
loop_
_entity_poly.entity_id
_entity_poly.type
_entity_poly.pdbx_seq_one_letter_code
_entity_poly.pdbx_strand_id
1 'polypeptide(L)' 'MIIIVLLISISLLIALVFLGIFWWTVKSGQYDDVVTPSIRMLFEDGAKDKKVDNKSSKD' A
#
# COMPACT_ATOMS: atom_id res chain seq x y z
N MET A 1 -22.26 -3.80 -38.43
CA MET A 1 -22.17 -2.44 -37.83
C MET A 1 -22.52 -2.43 -36.34
N ILE A 2 -23.67 -2.99 -35.92
CA ILE A 2 -24.11 -2.99 -34.50
C ILE A 2 -23.08 -3.61 -33.55
N ILE A 3 -22.46 -4.72 -33.96
CA ILE A 3 -21.47 -5.47 -33.16
C ILE A 3 -20.21 -4.63 -32.93
N ILE A 4 -19.76 -3.89 -33.95
CA ILE A 4 -18.57 -3.03 -33.86
C ILE A 4 -18.81 -1.90 -32.84
N VAL A 5 -19.98 -1.27 -32.89
CA VAL A 5 -20.35 -0.21 -31.93
C VAL A 5 -20.46 -0.76 -30.51
N LEU A 6 -21.04 -1.95 -30.34
CA LEU A 6 -21.12 -2.63 -29.04
C LEU A 6 -19.72 -2.94 -28.47
N LEU A 7 -18.82 -3.49 -29.29
CA LEU A 7 -17.45 -3.82 -28.88
C LEU A 7 -16.64 -2.58 -28.48
N ILE A 8 -16.76 -1.48 -29.25
CA ILE A 8 -16.11 -0.20 -28.93
C ILE A 8 -16.62 0.34 -27.60
N SER A 9 -17.94 0.27 -27.38
CA SER A 9 -18.56 0.77 -26.16
C SER A 9 -18.13 -0.01 -24.92
N ILE A 10 -18.08 -1.35 -25.03
CA ILE A 10 -17.63 -2.24 -23.96
C ILE A 10 -16.14 -2.01 -23.68
N SER A 11 -15.30 -1.92 -24.71
CA SER A 11 -13.86 -1.66 -24.56
C SER A 11 -13.60 -0.32 -23.87
N LEU A 12 -14.31 0.74 -24.27
CA LEU A 12 -14.19 2.05 -23.64
C LEU A 12 -14.65 2.03 -22.18
N LEU A 13 -15.75 1.33 -21.88
CA LEU A 13 -16.27 1.20 -20.52
C LEU A 13 -15.27 0.49 -19.60
N ILE A 14 -14.66 -0.60 -20.07
CA ILE A 14 -13.60 -1.31 -19.32
C ILE A 14 -12.40 -0.40 -19.07
N ALA A 15 -11.97 0.37 -20.08
CA ALA A 15 -10.87 1.31 -19.94
C ALA A 15 -11.16 2.40 -18.90
N LEU A 16 -12.38 2.94 -18.88
CA LEU A 16 -12.80 3.93 -17.88
C LEU A 16 -12.87 3.35 -16.46
N VAL A 17 -13.38 2.12 -16.31
CA VAL A 17 -13.40 1.42 -15.02
C VAL A 17 -11.98 1.19 -14.51
N PHE A 18 -11.09 0.70 -15.38
CA PHE A 18 -9.69 0.49 -15.01
C PHE A 18 -9.00 1.79 -14.61
N LEU A 19 -9.21 2.88 -15.36
CA LEU A 19 -8.68 4.19 -15.04
C LEU A 19 -9.23 4.73 -13.71
N GLY A 20 -10.53 4.55 -13.44
CA GLY A 20 -11.16 4.97 -12.18
C GLY A 20 -10.60 4.25 -10.96
N ILE A 21 -10.45 2.92 -11.06
CA ILE A 21 -9.82 2.11 -10.00
C ILE A 21 -8.37 2.55 -9.82
N PHE A 22 -7.61 2.70 -10.91
CA PHE A 22 -6.22 3.12 -10.86
C PHE A 22 -6.06 4.48 -10.14
N TRP A 23 -6.90 5.45 -10.49
CA TRP A 23 -6.87 6.76 -9.84
C TRP A 23 -7.19 6.67 -8.35
N TRP A 24 -8.16 5.85 -7.97
CA TRP A 24 -8.50 5.63 -6.56
C TRP A 24 -7.33 4.99 -5.81
N THR A 25 -6.67 3.96 -6.36
CA THR A 25 -5.49 3.33 -5.76
C THR A 25 -4.35 4.33 -5.55
N VAL A 26 -4.09 5.18 -6.54
CA VAL A 26 -3.08 6.26 -6.42
C VAL A 26 -3.41 7.25 -5.33
N LYS A 27 -4.69 7.65 -5.21
CA LYS A 27 -5.11 8.57 -4.14
C LYS A 27 -5.16 7.90 -2.76
N SER A 28 -5.41 6.59 -2.69
CA SER A 28 -5.65 5.86 -1.44
C SER A 28 -4.39 5.62 -0.60
N GLY A 29 -3.21 6.12 -1.00
CA GLY A 29 -2.00 5.99 -0.20
C GLY A 29 -1.51 4.55 -0.06
N GLN A 30 -1.92 3.64 -0.97
CA GLN A 30 -1.46 2.24 -0.94
C GLN A 30 0.07 2.11 -1.18
N TYR A 31 0.72 3.23 -1.53
CA TYR A 31 2.16 3.41 -1.65
C TYR A 31 2.85 3.84 -0.34
N ASP A 32 2.14 3.95 0.78
CA ASP A 32 2.75 4.37 2.05
C ASP A 32 3.40 3.20 2.80
N ASP A 33 3.06 1.96 2.45
CA ASP A 33 3.58 0.72 3.07
C ASP A 33 4.67 0.06 2.19
N VAL A 34 5.63 0.86 1.71
CA VAL A 34 6.80 0.37 0.93
C VAL A 34 7.96 -0.07 1.82
N VAL A 35 7.87 0.19 3.14
CA VAL A 35 8.92 -0.16 4.09
C VAL A 35 8.74 -1.61 4.49
N THR A 36 9.49 -2.50 3.84
CA THR A 36 9.41 -3.94 4.12
C THR A 36 9.65 -4.22 5.61
N PRO A 37 8.79 -5.01 6.28
CA PRO A 37 8.89 -5.30 7.72
C PRO A 37 10.28 -5.83 8.12
N SER A 38 10.95 -6.57 7.24
CA SER A 38 12.32 -7.07 7.45
C SER A 38 13.36 -5.97 7.65
N ILE A 39 13.24 -4.84 6.93
CA ILE A 39 14.15 -3.70 7.04
C ILE A 39 13.94 -2.99 8.37
N ARG A 40 12.67 -2.79 8.77
CA ARG A 40 12.34 -2.23 10.06
C ARG A 40 12.93 -3.08 11.18
N MET A 41 12.76 -4.39 11.16
CA MET A 41 13.31 -5.30 12.18
C MET A 41 14.84 -5.22 12.27
N LEU A 42 15.54 -5.27 11.13
CA LEU A 42 17.01 -5.16 11.06
C LEU A 42 17.60 -3.88 11.68
N PHE A 43 16.90 -2.75 11.54
CA PHE A 43 17.38 -1.47 12.06
C PHE A 43 16.81 -1.10 13.44
N GLU A 44 15.69 -1.70 13.84
CA GLU A 44 15.02 -1.45 15.13
C GLU A 44 15.56 -2.35 16.25
N ASP A 45 16.10 -3.54 15.91
CA ASP A 45 16.75 -4.44 16.87
C ASP A 45 18.06 -3.86 17.44
N GLY A 46 18.74 -2.95 16.73
CA GLY A 46 19.95 -2.26 17.22
C GLY A 46 19.69 -1.18 18.28
N ALA A 47 18.43 -0.73 18.45
CA ALA A 47 18.08 0.35 19.37
C ALA A 47 17.49 -0.14 20.71
N LYS A 48 17.12 -1.43 20.83
CA LYS A 48 16.45 -1.97 22.02
C LYS A 48 17.40 -2.42 23.14
N ASP A 49 18.69 -2.60 22.84
CA ASP A 49 19.71 -2.95 23.86
C ASP A 49 20.08 -1.79 24.82
N LYS A 50 19.45 -0.62 24.71
CA LYS A 50 19.74 0.56 25.56
C LYS A 50 18.61 0.98 26.50
N LYS A 51 17.48 0.24 26.58
CA LYS A 51 16.33 0.63 27.42
C LYS A 51 15.69 -0.53 28.21
N VAL A 52 16.49 -1.45 28.74
CA VAL A 52 15.99 -2.50 29.67
C VAL A 52 16.63 -2.44 31.07
N ASP A 53 17.33 -1.35 31.42
CA ASP A 53 18.02 -1.26 32.74
C ASP A 53 17.52 -0.15 33.69
N ASN A 54 16.30 0.39 33.52
CA ASN A 54 15.82 1.37 34.50
C ASN A 54 14.29 1.48 34.62
N LYS A 55 13.60 0.39 35.00
CA LYS A 55 12.25 0.49 35.61
C LYS A 55 11.71 -0.77 36.32
N SER A 56 12.54 -1.50 37.05
CA SER A 56 12.06 -2.59 37.92
C SER A 56 12.78 -2.61 39.27
N SER A 57 12.78 -1.48 39.97
CA SER A 57 13.04 -1.42 41.41
C SER A 57 12.30 -0.22 41.99
N LYS A 58 10.98 -0.34 42.09
CA LYS A 58 10.16 0.37 43.07
C LYS A 58 8.82 -0.33 43.16
N ASP A 59 8.80 -1.41 43.94
CA ASP A 59 7.85 -1.72 45.01
C ASP A 59 7.98 -3.19 45.42
#